data_AF-A0A396Z4R3-F1
#
_entry.id   AF-A0A396Z4R3-F1
#
_cell.length_a   1.000
_cell.length_b   1.000
_cell.length_c   1.000
_cell.angle_alpha   90.00
_cell.angle_beta   90.00
_cell.angle_gamma   90.00
#
_symmetry.space_group_name_H-M   'P 1'
#
loop_
_entity.id
_entity.type
_entity.pdbx_description
1 polymer ?
#
loop_
_entity_poly.entity_id
_entity_poly.type
_entity_poly.pdbx_seq_one_letter_code
_entity_poly.pdbx_strand_id
1 'polypeptide(L)'
;MASFPKFNKKEMFLLTLLLLSITLNLFFVFRKIPQAPNHSSEREAERNSVPKNEITKEWISSAEILPHPPGFLKGRKIRFLSYQVRKSGGKSWILFNEKRGTEIVQTKVDAEAVQWF
;
A
#
# COMPACT_ATOMS: atom_id res chain seq x y z
N MET A 1 -39.27 -35.35 13.01
CA MET A 1 -38.46 -36.43 12.41
C MET A 1 -37.81 -35.89 11.14
N ALA A 2 -36.52 -35.56 11.19
CA ALA A 2 -35.75 -35.24 10.00
C ALA A 2 -34.96 -36.51 9.63
N SER A 3 -35.27 -37.10 8.48
CA SER A 3 -34.53 -38.24 7.93
C SER A 3 -33.25 -37.71 7.28
N PHE A 4 -32.09 -38.02 7.85
CA PHE A 4 -30.82 -37.68 7.23
C PHE A 4 -30.52 -38.67 6.10
N PRO A 5 -30.19 -38.20 4.89
CA PRO A 5 -29.86 -39.07 3.77
C PRO A 5 -28.61 -39.91 4.09
N LYS A 6 -28.75 -41.23 3.91
CA LYS A 6 -27.67 -42.21 4.10
C LYS A 6 -26.78 -42.18 2.85
N PHE A 7 -25.79 -41.29 2.84
CA PHE A 7 -24.87 -41.16 1.71
C PHE A 7 -23.88 -42.34 1.65
N ASN A 8 -23.73 -42.91 0.46
CA ASN A 8 -22.73 -43.94 0.22
C ASN A 8 -21.32 -43.34 0.15
N LYS A 9 -20.27 -44.10 0.50
CA LYS A 9 -18.87 -43.63 0.48
C LYS A 9 -18.47 -42.98 -0.86
N LYS A 10 -19.01 -43.47 -1.98
CA LYS A 10 -18.79 -42.93 -3.33
C LYS A 10 -19.46 -41.57 -3.54
N GLU A 11 -20.67 -41.38 -3.03
CA GLU A 11 -21.41 -40.10 -3.12
C GLU A 11 -20.74 -39.03 -2.26
N MET A 12 -20.26 -39.39 -1.08
CA MET A 12 -19.51 -38.49 -0.21
C MET A 12 -18.18 -38.05 -0.86
N PHE A 13 -17.52 -38.95 -1.60
CA PHE A 13 -16.32 -38.62 -2.37
C PHE A 13 -16.60 -37.67 -3.54
N LEU A 14 -17.71 -37.87 -4.27
CA LEU A 14 -18.11 -36.96 -5.35
C LEU A 14 -18.52 -35.58 -4.83
N LEU A 15 -19.25 -35.53 -3.71
CA LEU A 15 -19.64 -34.28 -3.04
C LEU A 15 -18.42 -33.49 -2.57
N THR A 16 -17.44 -34.16 -1.97
CA THR A 16 -16.20 -33.51 -1.52
C THR A 16 -15.37 -32.98 -2.68
N LEU A 17 -15.26 -33.71 -3.79
CA LEU A 17 -14.60 -33.21 -5.01
C LEU A 17 -15.33 -32.00 -5.62
N LEU A 18 -16.67 -32.02 -5.63
CA LEU A 18 -17.47 -30.90 -6.12
C LEU A 18 -17.26 -29.64 -5.28
N LEU A 19 -17.32 -29.76 -3.95
CA LEU A 19 -17.05 -28.67 -3.01
C LEU A 19 -15.63 -28.12 -3.16
N LEU A 20 -14.64 -29.00 -3.35
CA LEU A 20 -13.25 -28.60 -3.58
C LEU A 20 -13.09 -27.83 -4.90
N SER A 21 -13.77 -28.27 -5.97
CA SER A 21 -13.74 -27.58 -7.27
C SER A 21 -14.36 -26.17 -7.19
N ILE A 22 -15.50 -26.03 -6.52
CA ILE A 22 -16.18 -24.74 -6.36
C ILE A 22 -15.29 -23.78 -5.55
N THR A 23 -14.71 -24.24 -4.43
CA THR A 23 -13.85 -23.41 -3.57
C THR A 23 -12.57 -22.97 -4.27
N LEU A 24 -11.94 -23.83 -5.07
CA LEU A 24 -10.75 -23.48 -5.87
C LEU A 24 -11.08 -22.44 -6.95
N ASN A 25 -12.20 -22.59 -7.66
CA ASN A 25 -12.64 -21.61 -8.65
C ASN A 25 -12.91 -20.24 -8.00
N LEU A 26 -13.62 -20.22 -6.86
CA LEU A 26 -13.92 -18.99 -6.14
C LEU A 26 -12.65 -18.29 -5.65
N PHE A 27 -11.69 -19.05 -5.09
CA PHE A 27 -10.39 -18.55 -4.65
C PHE A 27 -9.60 -17.92 -5.81
N PHE A 28 -9.65 -18.51 -7.00
CA PHE A 28 -8.94 -17.99 -8.18
C PHE A 28 -9.54 -16.69 -8.70
N VAL A 29 -10.88 -16.56 -8.68
CA VAL A 29 -11.58 -15.32 -9.06
C VAL A 29 -11.23 -14.18 -8.10
N PHE A 30 -11.24 -14.42 -6.79
CA PHE A 30 -10.87 -13.38 -5.81
C PHE A 30 -9.39 -12.95 -5.89
N ARG A 31 -8.49 -13.87 -6.27
CA ARG A 31 -7.06 -13.56 -6.46
C ARG A 31 -6.80 -12.74 -7.74
N LYS A 32 -7.71 -12.78 -8.71
CA LYS A 32 -7.59 -12.15 -10.03
C LYS A 32 -8.30 -10.79 -10.14
N ILE A 33 -8.71 -10.18 -9.03
CA ILE A 33 -9.14 -8.78 -9.03
C ILE A 33 -7.88 -7.91 -8.85
N PRO A 34 -7.24 -7.41 -9.93
CA PRO A 34 -6.30 -6.31 -9.77
C PRO A 34 -7.08 -5.16 -9.14
N GLN A 35 -6.58 -4.66 -8.01
CA GLN A 35 -7.04 -3.38 -7.48
C GLN A 35 -6.93 -2.36 -8.62
N ALA A 36 -8.07 -1.80 -9.02
CA ALA A 36 -8.10 -0.64 -9.89
C ALA A 36 -7.19 0.45 -9.30
N PRO A 37 -6.58 1.31 -10.14
CA PRO A 37 -5.75 2.40 -9.65
C PRO A 37 -6.68 3.43 -9.00
N ASN A 38 -6.97 3.23 -7.72
CA ASN A 38 -7.72 4.19 -6.92
C ASN A 38 -6.79 5.34 -6.60
N HIS A 39 -6.79 6.30 -7.51
CA HIS A 39 -6.48 7.68 -7.21
C HIS A 39 -7.34 8.10 -6.01
N SER A 40 -6.70 8.71 -5.02
CA SER A 40 -7.27 9.43 -3.88
C SER A 40 -7.77 8.64 -2.65
N SER A 41 -7.32 9.20 -1.52
CA SER A 41 -7.87 9.19 -0.18
C SER A 41 -7.77 7.90 0.66
N GLU A 42 -7.01 8.07 1.75
CA GLU A 42 -7.27 7.51 3.07
C GLU A 42 -7.42 6.00 3.16
N ARG A 43 -6.40 5.33 3.73
CA ARG A 43 -6.65 4.52 4.93
C ARG A 43 -5.37 4.17 5.68
N GLU A 44 -5.48 4.43 6.98
CA GLU A 44 -5.10 3.54 8.08
C GLU A 44 -3.63 3.14 8.20
N ALA A 45 -3.04 3.71 9.25
CA ALA A 45 -2.01 3.08 10.03
C ALA A 45 -2.43 1.64 10.40
N GLU A 46 -1.94 0.64 9.68
CA GLU A 46 -1.77 -0.67 10.26
C GLU A 46 -0.57 -1.38 9.63
N ARG A 47 0.27 -1.92 10.53
CA ARG A 47 1.33 -2.90 10.31
C ARG A 47 2.67 -2.36 9.84
N ASN A 48 3.48 -2.13 10.88
CA ASN A 48 4.86 -2.57 10.93
C ASN A 48 5.01 -4.00 10.37
N SER A 49 5.14 -4.12 9.06
CA SER A 49 5.82 -5.23 8.43
C SER A 49 6.54 -4.66 7.24
N VAL A 50 7.65 -3.97 7.52
CA VAL A 50 8.70 -3.71 6.55
C VAL A 50 9.12 -5.10 6.03
N PRO A 51 8.84 -5.46 4.75
CA PRO A 51 9.59 -6.55 4.17
C PRO A 51 11.00 -6.00 4.06
N LYS A 52 11.88 -6.49 4.92
CA LYS A 52 13.33 -6.34 4.81
C LYS A 52 13.75 -7.16 3.59
N ASN A 53 13.32 -6.70 2.41
CA ASN A 53 13.76 -7.24 1.15
C ASN A 53 14.60 -6.18 0.48
N GLU A 54 15.86 -6.54 0.33
CA GLU A 54 16.91 -5.92 -0.44
C GLU A 54 16.37 -5.03 -1.53
N ILE A 55 16.51 -3.71 -1.36
CA ILE A 55 16.57 -2.87 -2.55
C ILE A 55 17.65 -1.82 -2.37
N THR A 56 18.78 -2.14 -2.97
CA THR A 56 19.67 -1.23 -3.71
C THR A 56 18.86 -0.36 -4.68
N LYS A 57 17.92 0.44 -4.17
CA LYS A 57 17.16 1.42 -4.94
C LYS A 57 17.92 2.72 -4.87
N GLU A 58 18.80 2.90 -5.85
CA GLU A 58 19.18 4.23 -6.30
C GLU A 58 17.89 4.98 -6.67
N TRP A 59 17.45 5.89 -5.80
CA TRP A 59 16.40 6.91 -5.98
C TRP A 59 15.11 6.42 -6.67
N ILE A 60 14.01 6.29 -5.90
CA ILE A 60 12.74 5.83 -6.48
C ILE A 60 12.05 6.95 -7.27
N SER A 61 12.13 8.20 -6.81
CA SER A 61 11.39 9.31 -7.42
C SER A 61 11.92 10.68 -6.97
N SER A 62 11.44 11.74 -7.61
CA SER A 62 11.72 13.13 -7.24
C SER A 62 10.45 13.96 -7.19
N ALA A 63 10.39 14.90 -6.27
CA ALA A 63 9.31 15.89 -6.18
C ALA A 63 9.90 17.30 -6.15
N GLU A 64 9.16 18.27 -6.65
CA GLU A 64 9.49 19.67 -6.47
C GLU A 64 8.72 20.22 -5.27
N ILE A 65 9.40 21.02 -4.48
CA ILE A 65 8.82 21.63 -3.30
C ILE A 65 8.74 23.12 -3.58
N LEU A 66 7.52 23.64 -3.67
CA LEU A 66 7.19 25.02 -3.97
C LEU A 66 7.37 25.90 -2.75
N PRO A 67 7.87 27.14 -2.86
CA PRO A 67 7.96 28.09 -1.74
C PRO A 67 6.67 28.13 -0.92
N HIS A 68 6.77 27.92 0.40
CA HIS A 68 5.61 27.84 1.29
C HIS A 68 5.87 28.59 2.61
N PRO A 69 5.64 29.92 2.65
CA PRO A 69 5.78 30.73 3.85
C PRO A 69 4.74 30.34 4.93
N PRO A 70 5.05 30.47 6.23
CA PRO A 70 6.31 30.91 6.82
C PRO A 70 7.38 29.80 6.90
N GLY A 71 7.07 28.58 6.44
CA GLY A 71 7.94 27.41 6.59
C GLY A 71 9.24 27.52 5.79
N PHE A 72 9.15 27.90 4.52
CA PHE A 72 10.33 28.05 3.66
C PHE A 72 10.06 28.98 2.47
N LEU A 73 11.02 29.87 2.19
CA LEU A 73 10.89 30.94 1.21
C LEU A 73 11.39 30.56 -0.19
N LYS A 74 12.15 29.48 -0.31
CA LYS A 74 12.71 29.01 -1.58
C LYS A 74 12.25 27.60 -1.86
N GLY A 75 11.86 27.38 -3.11
CA GLY A 75 11.54 26.04 -3.58
C GLY A 75 12.80 25.20 -3.78
N ARG A 76 12.65 23.88 -3.80
CA ARG A 76 13.75 22.96 -4.09
C ARG A 76 13.24 21.63 -4.63
N LYS A 77 14.06 20.97 -5.44
CA LYS A 77 13.82 19.59 -5.86
C LYS A 77 14.37 18.63 -4.81
N ILE A 78 13.56 17.66 -4.41
CA ILE A 78 13.94 16.58 -3.50
C ILE A 78 13.95 15.25 -4.26
N ARG A 79 15.01 14.46 -4.07
CA ARG A 79 15.08 13.06 -4.51
C ARG A 79 14.93 12.18 -3.28
N PHE A 80 14.00 11.23 -3.32
CA PHE A 80 13.67 10.43 -2.14
C PHE A 80 13.59 8.93 -2.45
N LEU A 81 13.84 8.14 -1.42
CA LEU A 81 13.71 6.69 -1.41
C LEU A 81 12.27 6.26 -1.11
N SER A 82 11.58 7.01 -0.25
CA SER A 82 10.18 6.77 0.07
C SER A 82 9.58 8.02 0.67
N TYR A 83 8.24 8.09 0.73
CA TYR A 83 7.53 9.13 1.43
C TYR A 83 6.39 8.55 2.27
N GLN A 84 6.00 9.27 3.33
CA GLN A 84 4.82 8.97 4.14
C GLN A 84 3.99 10.23 4.30
N VAL A 85 2.66 10.10 4.19
CA VAL A 85 1.74 11.20 4.46
C VAL A 85 1.22 11.09 5.90
N ARG A 86 1.28 12.19 6.66
CA ARG A 86 0.72 12.28 8.01
C ARG A 86 -0.22 13.46 8.13
N LYS A 87 -1.41 13.22 8.68
CA LYS A 87 -2.36 14.28 9.04
C LYS A 87 -2.26 14.57 10.53
N SER A 88 -2.16 15.85 10.90
CA SER A 88 -2.16 16.30 12.30
C SER A 88 -2.73 17.71 12.38
N GLY A 89 -3.71 17.91 13.27
CA GLY A 89 -4.32 19.23 13.48
C GLY A 89 -4.96 19.84 12.24
N GLY A 90 -5.58 19.02 11.38
CA GLY A 90 -6.18 19.48 10.12
C GLY A 90 -5.20 19.76 8.98
N LYS A 91 -3.89 19.71 9.24
CA LYS A 91 -2.84 19.88 8.23
C LYS A 91 -2.23 18.55 7.80
N SER A 92 -1.91 18.45 6.52
CA SER A 92 -1.26 17.27 5.93
C SER A 92 0.23 17.54 5.73
N TRP A 93 1.06 16.59 6.13
CA TRP A 93 2.51 16.66 6.02
C TRP A 93 3.02 15.46 5.24
N ILE A 94 4.05 15.69 4.43
CA ILE A 94 4.80 14.63 3.75
C ILE A 94 6.16 14.50 4.42
N LEU A 95 6.50 13.27 4.82
CA LEU A 95 7.80 12.88 5.34
C LEU A 95 8.57 12.15 4.24
N PHE A 96 9.56 12.81 3.65
CA PHE A 96 10.44 12.22 2.64
C PHE A 96 11.64 11.56 3.31
N ASN A 97 11.97 10.34 2.93
CA ASN A 97 13.22 9.70 3.29
C ASN A 97 14.24 9.94 2.16
N GLU A 98 15.13 10.91 2.35
CA GLU A 98 16.18 11.29 1.40
C GLU A 98 17.46 10.51 1.68
N LYS A 99 18.13 9.98 0.66
CA LYS A 99 19.51 9.50 0.79
C LYS A 99 20.45 10.72 0.69
N ARG A 100 21.32 10.95 1.66
CA ARG A 100 22.36 11.98 1.58
C ARG A 100 23.70 11.31 1.84
N GLY A 101 24.39 10.93 0.77
CA GLY A 101 25.59 10.10 0.85
C GLY A 101 25.28 8.72 1.43
N THR A 102 25.84 8.42 2.59
CA THR A 102 25.64 7.17 3.34
C THR A 102 24.44 7.19 4.28
N GLU A 103 23.88 8.37 4.56
CA GLU A 103 22.80 8.53 5.54
C GLU A 103 21.43 8.63 4.88
N ILE A 104 20.40 8.23 5.63
CA ILE A 104 19.00 8.46 5.26
C ILE A 104 18.46 9.54 6.19
N VAL A 105 18.10 10.69 5.62
CA VAL A 105 17.56 11.85 6.33
C VAL A 105 16.07 11.94 6.07
N GLN A 106 15.28 12.12 7.13
CA GLN A 106 13.85 12.36 6.99
C GLN A 106 13.55 13.86 6.94
N THR A 107 12.90 14.30 5.87
CA THR A 107 12.50 15.69 5.66
C THR A 107 10.98 15.82 5.75
N LYS A 108 10.51 16.69 6.64
CA LYS A 108 9.08 17.02 6.78
C LYS A 108 8.74 18.26 5.96
N VAL A 109 7.66 18.18 5.18
CA VAL A 109 7.18 19.25 4.31
C VAL A 109 5.66 19.31 4.39
N ASP A 110 5.09 20.51 4.27
CA ASP A 110 3.65 20.65 4.07
C ASP A 110 3.23 19.96 2.75
N ALA A 111 2.14 19.21 2.78
CA ALA A 111 1.67 18.48 1.61
C ALA A 111 1.24 19.41 0.47
N GLU A 112 0.71 20.60 0.80
CA GLU A 112 0.28 21.58 -0.20
C GLU A 112 1.44 22.17 -0.99
N ALA A 113 2.65 22.10 -0.44
CA ALA A 113 3.85 22.62 -1.07
C ALA A 113 4.55 21.62 -1.99
N VAL A 114 4.03 20.40 -2.13
CA VAL A 114 4.67 19.35 -2.93
C VAL A 114 3.99 19.24 -4.29
N GLN A 115 4.79 19.39 -5.34
CA GLN A 115 4.41 19.15 -6.73
C GLN A 115 5.03 17.83 -7.22
N TRP A 116 4.16 16.91 -7.65
CA TRP A 116 4.53 15.59 -8.16
C TRP A 116 4.72 15.60 -9.67
N PHE A 117 5.65 14.79 -10.18
CA PHE A 117 5.95 14.59 -11.61
C PHE A 117 6.08 13.12 -11.94
#